data_AF-A0A4Q0T7L2-F1
#
_entry.id   AF-A0A4Q0T7L2-F1
#
_cell.length_a   1.000
_cell.length_b   1.000
_cell.length_c   1.000
_cell.angle_alpha   90.00
_cell.angle_beta   90.00
_cell.angle_gamma   90.00
#
_symmetry.space_group_name_H-M   'P 1'
#
loop_
_entity.id
_entity.type
_entity.pdbx_description
1 polymer ?
#
loop_
_entity_poly.entity_id
_entity_poly.type
_entity_poly.pdbx_seq_one_letter_code
_entity_poly.pdbx_strand_id
1 'polypeptide(L)'
;MSNRDHGSVSPYGEPERDRTAIVIATALVSRLLLVLYAKVYFAPGWFFSRGLEMGLLADSFLRGKGLSSPFGMETGPTAIVAPGYPLLVSFVFRLFGSYTSASALCLMLFGAVCNVATAYLIYRLSRTIASERSAFFVSIFWTCSLPLIWMPTIFWETNLSALCPIGLASLLLSRRRDTTKFWCVCGMLCGTAALFNPALAPCLTLIVIYTLFKAPALAKRWRFVSVWSLGAVLLYSPWPLRNARVFHACVLTRTTVGLELWMGNNEHATGFLDTSLFPTYNQAELADYRARGEIDYMAHKGQMAADFIHAHPSIFLTMSARRVLRFWTGTGTSGGSVLFGLHATLTLILGGFGLALLWQGARRDICLTMLIPLLVFPLPYYITHAEFRYRLVVDPVLTVLAAPAINWLLRKRWQSAGTWATNIAPGALQRSSAAMEEKSPN
;
A
#
# COMPACT_ATOMS: atom_id res chain seq x y z
N MET A 1 18.78 -42.62 13.19
CA MET A 1 19.77 -42.29 12.15
C MET A 1 19.39 -40.97 11.50
N SER A 2 20.31 -40.01 11.60
CA SER A 2 20.21 -38.60 11.22
C SER A 2 19.87 -38.40 9.74
N ASN A 3 18.70 -37.83 9.44
CA ASN A 3 18.44 -37.27 8.11
C ASN A 3 18.82 -35.78 8.17
N ARG A 4 20.01 -35.46 7.63
CA ARG A 4 20.51 -34.10 7.53
C ARG A 4 19.66 -33.33 6.53
N ASP A 5 19.23 -32.15 6.94
CA ASP A 5 18.69 -31.11 6.08
C ASP A 5 19.64 -30.88 4.90
N HIS A 6 19.25 -31.35 3.72
CA HIS A 6 19.77 -30.80 2.48
C HIS A 6 19.24 -29.38 2.37
N GLY A 7 20.09 -28.41 2.72
CA GLY A 7 19.85 -27.00 2.48
C GLY A 7 19.35 -26.82 1.05
N SER A 8 18.16 -26.23 0.93
CA SER A 8 17.53 -25.95 -0.35
C SER A 8 18.45 -25.05 -1.18
N VAL A 9 19.18 -25.65 -2.11
CA VAL A 9 20.00 -24.91 -3.06
C VAL A 9 19.03 -24.12 -3.93
N SER A 10 19.09 -22.79 -3.79
CA SER A 10 18.42 -21.85 -4.69
C SER A 10 18.77 -22.21 -6.13
N PRO A 11 17.88 -22.04 -7.13
CA PRO A 11 18.22 -22.19 -8.56
C PRO A 11 19.35 -21.26 -9.05
N TYR A 12 19.99 -20.54 -8.13
CA TYR A 12 21.01 -19.51 -8.35
C TYR A 12 22.33 -19.75 -7.60
N GLY A 13 22.53 -20.93 -6.98
CA GLY A 13 23.86 -21.42 -6.60
C GLY A 13 24.59 -20.74 -5.43
N GLU A 14 23.94 -19.83 -4.69
CA GLU A 14 24.53 -19.25 -3.46
C GLU A 14 23.99 -19.92 -2.19
N PRO A 15 24.81 -20.09 -1.13
CA PRO A 15 24.33 -20.53 0.17
C PRO A 15 23.35 -19.48 0.72
N GLU A 16 22.06 -19.84 0.84
CA GLU A 16 21.02 -18.98 1.38
C GLU A 16 21.22 -18.77 2.89
N ARG A 17 21.87 -17.67 3.29
CA ARG A 17 21.73 -17.17 4.66
C ARG A 17 20.37 -16.49 4.75
N ASP A 18 19.46 -17.03 5.56
CA ASP A 18 18.18 -16.39 5.81
C ASP A 18 18.38 -15.11 6.62
N ARG A 19 18.15 -13.96 6.00
CA ARG A 19 18.31 -12.63 6.61
C ARG A 19 17.00 -12.07 7.16
N THR A 20 15.96 -12.90 7.30
CA THR A 20 14.65 -12.48 7.83
C THR A 20 14.79 -11.73 9.16
N ALA A 21 15.59 -12.25 10.10
CA ALA A 21 15.77 -11.63 11.41
C ALA A 21 16.35 -10.22 11.32
N ILE A 22 17.30 -9.99 10.40
CA ILE A 22 17.90 -8.68 10.18
C ILE A 22 16.85 -7.72 9.61
N VAL A 23 16.09 -8.13 8.61
CA VAL A 23 15.02 -7.29 8.01
C VAL A 23 13.99 -6.89 9.08
N ILE A 24 13.54 -7.84 9.89
CA ILE A 24 12.57 -7.58 10.97
C ILE A 24 13.17 -6.65 12.02
N ALA A 25 14.41 -6.89 12.45
CA ALA A 25 15.08 -6.06 13.44
C ALA A 25 15.29 -4.62 12.94
N THR A 26 15.77 -4.44 11.71
CA THR A 26 15.94 -3.11 11.10
C THR A 26 14.60 -2.40 10.93
N ALA A 27 13.56 -3.10 10.48
CA ALA A 27 12.21 -2.55 10.40
C ALA A 27 11.71 -2.10 11.79
N LEU A 28 11.84 -2.95 12.81
CA LEU A 28 11.36 -2.66 14.15
C LEU A 28 12.12 -1.47 14.76
N VAL A 29 13.44 -1.50 14.73
CA VAL A 29 14.29 -0.44 15.30
C VAL A 29 14.00 0.91 14.63
N SER A 30 13.98 0.96 13.29
CA SER A 30 13.71 2.21 12.57
C SER A 30 12.33 2.80 12.90
N ARG A 31 11.28 1.96 13.05
CA ARG A 31 9.94 2.44 13.41
C ARG A 31 9.87 2.86 14.88
N LEU A 32 10.50 2.12 15.80
CA LEU A 32 10.53 2.51 17.21
C LEU A 32 11.27 3.84 17.40
N LEU A 33 12.41 4.02 16.73
CA LEU A 33 13.15 5.29 16.75
C LEU A 33 12.31 6.45 16.23
N LEU A 34 11.54 6.24 15.15
CA LEU A 34 10.61 7.26 14.66
C LEU A 34 9.49 7.56 15.66
N VAL A 35 8.86 6.54 16.26
CA VAL A 35 7.78 6.75 17.22
C VAL A 35 8.31 7.51 18.45
N LEU A 36 9.52 7.18 18.91
CA LEU A 36 10.21 7.91 19.97
C LEU A 36 10.52 9.35 19.55
N TYR A 37 11.05 9.55 18.35
CA TYR A 37 11.30 10.89 17.79
C TYR A 37 10.00 11.71 17.76
N ALA A 38 8.92 11.14 17.23
CA ALA A 38 7.64 11.83 17.15
C ALA A 38 7.08 12.19 18.53
N LYS A 39 7.24 11.30 19.51
CA LYS A 39 6.85 11.55 20.91
C LYS A 39 7.64 12.70 21.55
N VAL A 40 8.94 12.81 21.25
CA VAL A 40 9.83 13.81 21.87
C VAL A 40 9.68 15.19 21.23
N TYR A 41 9.54 15.25 19.90
CA TYR A 41 9.64 16.50 19.16
C TYR A 41 8.29 17.10 18.74
N PHE A 42 7.20 16.34 18.76
CA PHE A 42 5.88 16.88 18.42
C PHE A 42 4.98 17.06 19.64
N ALA A 43 4.16 18.10 19.59
CA ALA A 43 3.15 18.34 20.61
C ALA A 43 2.13 17.18 20.67
N PRO A 44 1.53 16.90 21.85
CA PRO A 44 0.58 15.79 22.02
C PRO A 44 -0.56 15.72 20.99
N GLY A 45 -1.07 16.86 20.54
CA GLY A 45 -2.16 16.95 19.55
C GLY A 45 -1.72 16.86 18.08
N TRP A 46 -0.42 16.87 17.78
CA TRP A 46 0.11 16.93 16.41
C TRP A 46 -0.30 15.72 15.57
N PHE A 47 -0.35 14.52 16.18
CA PHE A 47 -0.72 13.30 15.46
C PHE A 47 -2.18 13.35 14.97
N PHE A 48 -3.08 13.89 15.80
CA PHE A 48 -4.51 13.94 15.50
C PHE A 48 -4.91 15.09 14.56
N SER A 49 -4.05 16.09 14.33
CA SER A 49 -4.38 17.27 13.53
C SER A 49 -4.44 17.03 12.02
N ARG A 50 -3.97 15.88 11.53
CA ARG A 50 -3.82 15.56 10.09
C ARG A 50 -4.85 14.56 9.55
N GLY A 51 -5.94 14.37 10.29
CA GLY A 51 -7.03 13.44 9.98
C GLY A 51 -8.14 13.58 11.01
N LEU A 52 -8.57 14.83 11.24
CA LEU A 52 -9.45 15.21 12.34
C LEU A 52 -10.73 14.36 12.38
N GLU A 53 -11.29 14.08 11.20
CA GLU A 53 -12.50 13.28 11.01
C GLU A 53 -12.37 11.91 11.70
N MET A 54 -11.20 11.26 11.61
CA MET A 54 -10.98 9.95 12.23
C MET A 54 -11.12 9.99 13.74
N GLY A 55 -10.53 11.01 14.37
CA GLY A 55 -10.64 11.22 15.81
C GLY A 55 -12.05 11.62 16.23
N LEU A 56 -12.69 12.52 15.48
CA LEU A 56 -14.02 13.05 15.78
C LEU A 56 -15.10 11.97 15.69
N LEU A 57 -15.02 11.11 14.67
CA LEU A 57 -15.90 9.96 14.52
C LEU A 57 -15.68 8.94 15.63
N ALA A 58 -14.43 8.68 15.99
CA ALA A 58 -14.08 7.75 17.07
C ALA A 58 -14.60 8.23 18.44
N ASP A 59 -14.45 9.51 18.74
CA ASP A 59 -14.93 10.13 19.99
C ASP A 59 -16.46 10.17 20.03
N SER A 60 -17.12 10.51 18.92
CA SER A 60 -18.58 10.45 18.82
C SER A 60 -19.13 9.04 19.08
N PHE A 61 -18.46 8.03 18.51
CA PHE A 61 -18.84 6.63 18.74
C PHE A 61 -18.71 6.24 20.21
N LEU A 62 -17.61 6.64 20.88
CA LEU A 62 -17.42 6.37 22.31
C LEU A 62 -18.46 7.02 23.20
N ARG A 63 -18.91 8.22 22.85
CA ARG A 63 -19.97 8.94 23.58
C ARG A 63 -21.38 8.41 23.29
N GLY A 64 -21.51 7.30 22.58
CA GLY A 64 -22.81 6.67 22.27
C GLY A 64 -23.60 7.36 21.15
N LYS A 65 -23.00 8.31 20.42
CA LYS A 65 -23.65 9.00 19.28
C LYS A 65 -23.55 8.21 17.96
N GLY A 66 -22.81 7.09 17.99
CA GLY A 66 -22.46 6.33 16.79
C GLY A 66 -21.43 7.07 15.92
N LEU A 67 -21.27 6.64 14.66
CA LEU A 67 -20.46 7.36 13.69
C LEU A 67 -21.24 8.59 13.20
N SER A 68 -20.91 9.75 13.77
CA SER A 68 -21.62 11.02 13.60
C SER A 68 -20.67 12.23 13.66
N SER A 69 -21.14 13.39 13.21
CA SER A 69 -20.50 14.70 13.47
C SER A 69 -19.02 14.78 13.04
N PRO A 70 -18.70 14.56 11.75
CA PRO A 70 -17.32 14.45 11.27
C PRO A 70 -16.55 15.78 11.30
N PHE A 71 -17.22 16.91 11.57
CA PHE A 71 -16.68 18.27 11.41
C PHE A 71 -16.58 19.06 12.72
N GLY A 72 -16.51 18.39 13.86
CA GLY A 72 -16.29 19.04 15.17
C GLY A 72 -17.51 19.74 15.76
N MET A 73 -18.66 19.69 15.07
CA MET A 73 -19.95 20.18 15.52
C MET A 73 -21.04 19.16 15.24
N GLU A 74 -22.19 19.30 15.91
CA GLU A 74 -23.29 18.36 15.74
C GLU A 74 -23.94 18.50 14.35
N THR A 75 -23.71 17.49 13.51
CA THR A 75 -24.29 17.39 12.16
C THR A 75 -25.02 16.06 11.91
N GLY A 76 -25.14 15.22 12.94
CA GLY A 76 -25.85 13.95 12.88
C GLY A 76 -25.02 12.77 12.39
N PRO A 77 -25.66 11.60 12.18
CA PRO A 77 -25.00 10.39 11.69
C PRO A 77 -24.31 10.60 10.34
N THR A 78 -23.16 9.95 10.13
CA THR A 78 -22.38 10.13 8.90
C THR A 78 -21.85 8.83 8.29
N ALA A 79 -21.60 8.84 6.98
CA ALA A 79 -20.89 7.81 6.22
C ALA A 79 -19.82 8.41 5.28
N ILE A 80 -19.28 9.58 5.64
CA ILE A 80 -18.20 10.26 4.91
C ILE A 80 -16.93 9.40 4.81
N VAL A 81 -16.64 8.64 5.85
CA VAL A 81 -15.48 7.74 5.95
C VAL A 81 -15.96 6.31 6.17
N ALA A 82 -15.19 5.34 5.66
CA ALA A 82 -15.40 3.94 5.97
C ALA A 82 -15.19 3.64 7.47
N PRO A 83 -15.92 2.69 8.06
CA PRO A 83 -16.03 2.58 9.52
C PRO A 83 -14.80 1.94 10.18
N GLY A 84 -13.99 1.18 9.45
CA GLY A 84 -12.95 0.32 10.01
C GLY A 84 -11.93 1.08 10.85
N TYR A 85 -11.35 2.16 10.30
CA TYR A 85 -10.33 2.93 11.02
C TYR A 85 -10.91 3.78 12.17
N PRO A 86 -12.01 4.54 12.01
CA PRO A 86 -12.66 5.20 13.14
C PRO A 86 -13.02 4.27 14.30
N LEU A 87 -13.50 3.06 14.02
CA LEU A 87 -13.82 2.08 15.08
C LEU A 87 -12.56 1.54 15.77
N LEU A 88 -11.46 1.33 15.04
CA LEU A 88 -10.16 0.99 15.62
C LEU A 88 -9.67 2.12 16.54
N VAL A 89 -9.75 3.37 16.09
CA VAL A 89 -9.36 4.55 16.89
C VAL A 89 -10.25 4.68 18.12
N SER A 90 -11.56 4.46 17.98
CA SER A 90 -12.51 4.46 19.09
C SER A 90 -12.14 3.42 20.15
N PHE A 91 -11.79 2.20 19.74
CA PHE A 91 -11.30 1.18 20.66
C PHE A 91 -10.05 1.63 21.42
N VAL A 92 -9.08 2.26 20.74
CA VAL A 92 -7.87 2.81 21.40
C VAL A 92 -8.23 3.92 22.38
N PHE A 93 -9.09 4.85 21.97
CA PHE A 93 -9.56 5.95 22.83
C PHE A 93 -10.28 5.43 24.09
N ARG A 94 -11.00 4.30 23.99
CA ARG A 94 -11.62 3.65 25.16
C ARG A 94 -10.58 3.18 26.18
N LEU A 95 -9.43 2.70 25.72
CA LEU A 95 -8.39 2.11 26.57
C LEU A 95 -7.44 3.17 27.14
N PHE A 96 -7.09 4.19 26.35
CA PHE A 96 -6.02 5.14 26.68
C PHE A 96 -6.49 6.60 26.77
N GLY A 97 -7.79 6.85 26.59
CA GLY A 97 -8.41 8.18 26.59
C GLY A 97 -8.41 8.86 25.21
N SER A 98 -9.46 9.62 24.91
CA SER A 98 -9.57 10.39 23.66
C SER A 98 -8.47 11.44 23.55
N TYR A 99 -7.81 11.51 22.39
CA TYR A 99 -6.78 12.50 22.06
C TYR A 99 -5.57 12.58 23.01
N THR A 100 -5.28 11.52 23.77
CA THR A 100 -4.13 11.47 24.67
C THR A 100 -2.85 11.07 23.94
N SER A 101 -1.69 11.41 24.52
CA SER A 101 -0.39 10.93 24.03
C SER A 101 -0.29 9.40 24.04
N ALA A 102 -0.95 8.73 24.99
CA ALA A 102 -1.00 7.27 25.07
C ALA A 102 -1.76 6.66 23.87
N SER A 103 -2.91 7.24 23.51
CA SER A 103 -3.66 6.85 22.30
C SER A 103 -2.86 7.08 21.02
N ALA A 104 -2.19 8.22 20.89
CA ALA A 104 -1.32 8.51 19.75
C ALA A 104 -0.18 7.50 19.63
N LEU A 105 0.50 7.19 20.74
CA LEU A 105 1.57 6.17 20.78
C LEU A 105 1.04 4.79 20.39
N CYS A 106 -0.11 4.37 20.92
CA CYS A 106 -0.71 3.08 20.59
C CYS A 106 -0.99 2.95 19.09
N LEU A 107 -1.58 3.98 18.48
CA LEU A 107 -1.89 3.99 17.04
C LEU A 107 -0.64 4.03 16.17
N MET A 108 0.38 4.80 16.54
CA MET A 108 1.67 4.81 15.85
C MET A 108 2.36 3.44 15.96
N LEU A 109 2.33 2.80 17.14
CA LEU A 109 2.88 1.45 17.32
C LEU A 109 2.11 0.40 16.51
N PHE A 110 0.78 0.50 16.41
CA PHE A 110 -0.02 -0.34 15.52
C PHE A 110 0.41 -0.17 14.05
N GLY A 111 0.59 1.08 13.60
CA GLY A 111 1.12 1.37 12.27
C GLY A 111 2.54 0.80 12.05
N ALA A 112 3.39 0.86 13.08
CA ALA A 112 4.73 0.28 13.07
C ALA A 112 4.70 -1.25 12.91
N VAL A 113 3.82 -1.94 13.66
CA VAL A 113 3.64 -3.40 13.54
C VAL A 113 3.19 -3.77 12.13
N CYS A 114 2.22 -3.04 11.56
CA CYS A 114 1.81 -3.24 10.18
C CYS A 114 2.98 -3.06 9.19
N ASN A 115 3.84 -2.07 9.41
CA ASN A 115 5.02 -1.83 8.58
C ASN A 115 6.09 -2.92 8.69
N VAL A 116 6.31 -3.46 9.89
CA VAL A 116 7.24 -4.59 10.10
C VAL A 116 6.70 -5.84 9.42
N ALA A 117 5.40 -6.10 9.53
CA ALA A 117 4.75 -7.20 8.80
C ALA A 117 4.87 -7.02 7.28
N THR A 118 4.69 -5.79 6.77
CA THR A 118 4.90 -5.45 5.36
C THR A 118 6.34 -5.72 4.93
N ALA A 119 7.35 -5.28 5.70
CA ALA A 119 8.76 -5.54 5.40
C ALA A 119 9.08 -7.04 5.34
N TYR A 120 8.55 -7.81 6.28
CA TYR A 120 8.67 -9.27 6.30
C TYR A 120 8.06 -9.91 5.04
N LEU A 121 6.85 -9.50 4.67
CA LEU A 121 6.19 -10.03 3.47
C LEU A 121 6.89 -9.61 2.17
N ILE A 122 7.44 -8.39 2.10
CA ILE A 122 8.28 -7.96 0.99
C ILE A 122 9.47 -8.89 0.83
N TYR A 123 10.19 -9.20 1.93
CA TYR A 123 11.34 -10.11 1.89
C TYR A 123 10.95 -11.50 1.42
N ARG A 124 9.88 -12.08 2.01
CA ARG A 124 9.40 -13.42 1.69
C ARG A 124 8.96 -13.54 0.23
N LEU A 125 8.14 -12.60 -0.26
CA LEU A 125 7.68 -12.59 -1.64
C LEU A 125 8.84 -12.36 -2.61
N SER A 126 9.76 -11.44 -2.30
CA SER A 126 10.91 -11.16 -3.16
C SER A 126 11.82 -12.36 -3.33
N ARG A 127 12.00 -13.21 -2.30
CA ARG A 127 12.74 -14.49 -2.40
C ARG A 127 12.10 -15.49 -3.35
N THR A 128 10.78 -15.42 -3.58
CA THR A 128 10.11 -16.30 -4.55
C THR A 128 10.37 -15.88 -5.99
N ILE A 129 10.69 -14.60 -6.22
CA ILE A 129 10.84 -14.03 -7.57
C ILE A 129 12.27 -13.64 -7.95
N ALA A 130 13.18 -13.53 -7.00
CA ALA A 130 14.56 -13.09 -7.19
C ALA A 130 15.52 -13.82 -6.23
N SER A 131 16.82 -13.47 -6.24
CA SER A 131 17.80 -14.00 -5.30
C SER A 131 17.61 -13.48 -3.87
N GLU A 132 18.12 -14.21 -2.88
CA GLU A 132 18.11 -13.81 -1.45
C GLU A 132 18.70 -12.41 -1.25
N ARG A 133 19.88 -12.15 -1.84
CA ARG A 133 20.54 -10.84 -1.74
C ARG A 133 19.65 -9.72 -2.26
N SER A 134 18.98 -9.94 -3.39
CA SER A 134 18.08 -8.95 -3.96
C SER A 134 16.84 -8.72 -3.08
N ALA A 135 16.27 -9.79 -2.54
CA ALA A 135 15.16 -9.71 -1.60
C ALA A 135 15.55 -8.93 -0.35
N PHE A 136 16.75 -9.16 0.17
CA PHE A 136 17.32 -8.41 1.28
C PHE A 136 17.42 -6.91 0.96
N PHE A 137 18.02 -6.53 -0.17
CA PHE A 137 18.18 -5.12 -0.54
C PHE A 137 16.86 -4.36 -0.68
N VAL A 138 15.86 -4.92 -1.37
CA VAL A 138 14.57 -4.23 -1.52
C VAL A 138 13.81 -4.14 -0.19
N SER A 139 14.00 -5.12 0.70
CA SER A 139 13.39 -5.09 2.03
C SER A 139 14.07 -4.06 2.93
N ILE A 140 15.40 -3.96 2.88
CA ILE A 140 16.12 -2.91 3.60
C ILE A 140 15.76 -1.52 3.04
N PHE A 141 15.58 -1.39 1.73
CA PHE A 141 15.06 -0.16 1.13
C PHE A 141 13.69 0.22 1.70
N TRP A 142 12.75 -0.73 1.81
CA TRP A 142 11.46 -0.50 2.49
C TRP A 142 11.64 -0.02 3.93
N THR A 143 12.60 -0.61 4.65
CA THR A 143 12.86 -0.23 6.04
C THR A 143 13.53 1.13 6.19
N CYS A 144 14.29 1.59 5.20
CA CYS A 144 15.14 2.78 5.36
C CYS A 144 14.70 3.99 4.52
N SER A 145 13.82 3.81 3.53
CA SER A 145 13.35 4.92 2.70
C SER A 145 12.57 5.93 3.55
N LEU A 146 12.93 7.21 3.43
CA LEU A 146 12.37 8.28 4.25
C LEU A 146 10.83 8.31 4.26
N PRO A 147 10.10 8.39 3.11
CA PRO A 147 8.63 8.37 3.14
C PRO A 147 8.04 7.13 3.83
N LEU A 148 8.73 5.98 3.75
CA LEU A 148 8.26 4.71 4.31
C LEU A 148 8.55 4.57 5.81
N ILE A 149 9.64 5.16 6.29
CA ILE A 149 9.90 5.26 7.73
C ILE A 149 8.75 6.03 8.36
N TRP A 150 8.37 7.20 7.82
CA TRP A 150 7.34 8.10 8.37
C TRP A 150 5.90 7.57 8.34
N MET A 151 5.61 6.46 7.67
CA MET A 151 4.25 5.92 7.55
C MET A 151 3.47 5.74 8.87
N PRO A 152 4.08 5.26 9.98
CA PRO A 152 3.37 5.09 11.25
C PRO A 152 2.81 6.40 11.85
N THR A 153 3.32 7.57 11.45
CA THR A 153 2.80 8.87 11.93
C THR A 153 1.61 9.37 11.11
N ILE A 154 1.18 8.62 10.08
CA ILE A 154 -0.02 8.94 9.32
C ILE A 154 -1.23 8.45 10.12
N PHE A 155 -2.01 9.37 10.67
CA PHE A 155 -3.26 9.09 11.40
C PHE A 155 -4.41 8.73 10.44
N TRP A 156 -4.25 7.58 9.76
CA TRP A 156 -5.15 7.06 8.75
C TRP A 156 -4.92 5.54 8.57
N GLU A 157 -5.79 4.84 7.82
CA GLU A 157 -5.65 3.39 7.58
C GLU A 157 -4.51 2.98 6.63
N THR A 158 -3.69 3.93 6.18
CA THR A 158 -2.65 3.72 5.14
C THR A 158 -1.72 2.56 5.47
N ASN A 159 -1.29 2.44 6.73
CA ASN A 159 -0.37 1.39 7.20
C ASN A 159 -0.95 -0.02 7.01
N LEU A 160 -2.22 -0.22 7.36
CA LEU A 160 -2.93 -1.48 7.18
C LEU A 160 -3.27 -1.70 5.70
N SER A 161 -3.69 -0.64 4.99
CA SER A 161 -4.02 -0.70 3.57
C SER A 161 -2.83 -1.17 2.72
N ALA A 162 -1.62 -0.68 3.01
CA ALA A 162 -0.40 -1.11 2.32
C ALA A 162 -0.09 -2.60 2.55
N LEU A 163 -0.43 -3.15 3.71
CA LEU A 163 -0.24 -4.57 4.02
C LEU A 163 -1.21 -5.47 3.23
N CYS A 164 -2.43 -5.01 2.95
CA CYS A 164 -3.49 -5.84 2.39
C CYS A 164 -3.17 -6.49 1.02
N PRO A 165 -2.75 -5.75 -0.03
CA PRO A 165 -2.47 -6.35 -1.35
C PRO A 165 -1.37 -7.42 -1.30
N ILE A 166 -0.26 -7.12 -0.63
CA ILE A 166 0.87 -8.06 -0.52
C ILE A 166 0.56 -9.22 0.44
N GLY A 167 -0.25 -8.99 1.48
CA GLY A 167 -0.73 -10.03 2.39
C GLY A 167 -1.60 -11.04 1.67
N LEU A 168 -2.58 -10.56 0.91
CA LEU A 168 -3.44 -11.41 0.09
C LEU A 168 -2.62 -12.13 -0.98
N ALA A 169 -1.73 -11.44 -1.69
CA ALA A 169 -0.87 -12.07 -2.69
C ALA A 169 0.03 -13.15 -2.06
N SER A 170 0.61 -12.91 -0.89
CA SER A 170 1.42 -13.90 -0.17
C SER A 170 0.61 -15.14 0.22
N LEU A 171 -0.60 -14.96 0.75
CA LEU A 171 -1.50 -16.06 1.08
C LEU A 171 -1.87 -16.89 -0.15
N LEU A 172 -2.22 -16.22 -1.26
CA LEU A 172 -2.60 -16.89 -2.49
C LEU A 172 -1.42 -17.60 -3.14
N LEU A 173 -0.24 -16.99 -3.20
CA LEU A 173 0.94 -17.59 -3.84
C LEU A 173 1.57 -18.72 -3.00
N SER A 174 1.41 -18.68 -1.67
CA SER A 174 1.97 -19.69 -0.77
C SER A 174 1.00 -20.84 -0.47
N ARG A 175 -0.24 -20.79 -0.96
CA ARG A 175 -1.25 -21.81 -0.66
C ARG A 175 -0.87 -23.14 -1.31
N ARG A 176 -0.92 -24.22 -0.52
CA ARG A 176 -0.67 -25.59 -1.01
C ARG A 176 -1.92 -26.31 -1.46
N ARG A 177 -3.07 -25.99 -0.86
CA ARG A 177 -4.36 -26.62 -1.13
C ARG A 177 -5.49 -25.59 -1.00
N ASP A 178 -6.44 -25.64 -1.93
CA ASP A 178 -7.66 -24.87 -1.84
C ASP A 178 -8.66 -25.56 -0.90
N THR A 179 -8.99 -24.90 0.21
CA THR A 179 -9.98 -25.38 1.19
C THR A 179 -11.06 -24.34 1.39
N THR A 180 -12.26 -24.75 1.81
CA THR A 180 -13.34 -23.80 2.15
C THR A 180 -12.91 -22.84 3.27
N LYS A 181 -12.20 -23.34 4.28
CA LYS A 181 -11.65 -22.50 5.35
C LYS A 181 -10.73 -21.42 4.80
N PHE A 182 -9.80 -21.77 3.91
CA PHE A 182 -8.89 -20.81 3.28
C PHE A 182 -9.63 -19.70 2.52
N TRP A 183 -10.60 -20.08 1.68
CA TRP A 183 -11.36 -19.10 0.89
C TRP A 183 -12.27 -18.22 1.74
N CYS A 184 -12.85 -18.78 2.81
CA CYS A 184 -13.62 -18.02 3.79
C CYS A 184 -12.74 -16.97 4.48
N VAL A 185 -11.54 -17.34 4.94
CA VAL A 185 -10.58 -16.40 5.54
C VAL A 185 -10.15 -15.33 4.53
N CYS A 186 -9.86 -15.70 3.28
CA CYS A 186 -9.56 -14.69 2.24
C CYS A 186 -10.73 -13.72 2.01
N GLY A 187 -11.97 -14.23 2.05
CA GLY A 187 -13.19 -13.43 1.98
C GLY A 187 -13.28 -12.44 3.12
N MET A 188 -13.13 -12.93 4.35
CA MET A 188 -13.11 -12.11 5.56
C MET A 188 -12.02 -11.03 5.49
N LEU A 189 -10.80 -11.37 5.06
CA LEU A 189 -9.72 -10.39 4.88
C LEU A 189 -10.07 -9.30 3.87
N CYS A 190 -10.72 -9.66 2.75
CA CYS A 190 -11.17 -8.69 1.75
C CYS A 190 -12.31 -7.80 2.30
N GLY A 191 -13.27 -8.38 3.01
CA GLY A 191 -14.37 -7.65 3.66
C GLY A 191 -13.85 -6.65 4.71
N THR A 192 -12.93 -7.09 5.57
CA THR A 192 -12.26 -6.20 6.54
C THR A 192 -11.47 -5.11 5.84
N ALA A 193 -10.66 -5.45 4.83
CA ALA A 193 -9.89 -4.45 4.08
C ALA A 193 -10.80 -3.38 3.45
N ALA A 194 -11.96 -3.77 2.93
CA ALA A 194 -12.95 -2.85 2.39
C ALA A 194 -13.63 -1.95 3.45
N LEU A 195 -13.75 -2.41 4.71
CA LEU A 195 -14.23 -1.58 5.82
C LEU A 195 -13.20 -0.52 6.25
N PHE A 196 -11.90 -0.80 6.10
CA PHE A 196 -10.85 0.17 6.36
C PHE A 196 -10.67 1.13 5.17
N ASN A 197 -10.52 0.58 3.97
CA ASN A 197 -10.31 1.33 2.75
C ASN A 197 -11.13 0.74 1.59
N PRO A 198 -12.29 1.33 1.24
CA PRO A 198 -13.13 0.83 0.16
C PRO A 198 -12.44 0.80 -1.21
N ALA A 199 -11.42 1.62 -1.45
CA ALA A 199 -10.69 1.64 -2.72
C ALA A 199 -9.87 0.36 -2.96
N LEU A 200 -9.61 -0.45 -1.92
CA LEU A 200 -8.98 -1.76 -2.06
C LEU A 200 -9.94 -2.84 -2.56
N ALA A 201 -11.26 -2.69 -2.35
CA ALA A 201 -12.22 -3.76 -2.62
C ALA A 201 -12.16 -4.25 -4.08
N PRO A 202 -12.09 -3.38 -5.12
CA PRO A 202 -12.01 -3.83 -6.50
C PRO A 202 -10.74 -4.61 -6.81
N CYS A 203 -9.56 -4.14 -6.37
CA CYS A 203 -8.30 -4.79 -6.71
C CYS A 203 -8.12 -6.12 -5.98
N LEU A 204 -8.49 -6.22 -4.69
CA LEU A 204 -8.44 -7.47 -3.94
C LEU A 204 -9.42 -8.52 -4.49
N THR A 205 -10.62 -8.07 -4.88
CA THR A 205 -11.61 -8.93 -5.53
C THR A 205 -11.09 -9.46 -6.86
N LEU A 206 -10.50 -8.61 -7.71
CA LEU A 206 -9.95 -9.02 -8.99
C LEU A 206 -8.77 -9.99 -8.84
N ILE A 207 -7.91 -9.83 -7.83
CA ILE A 207 -6.84 -10.80 -7.52
C ILE A 207 -7.45 -12.18 -7.19
N VAL A 208 -8.48 -12.23 -6.35
CA VAL A 208 -9.17 -13.48 -5.97
C VAL A 208 -9.85 -14.11 -7.18
N ILE A 209 -10.59 -13.32 -7.95
CA ILE A 209 -11.27 -13.75 -9.16
C ILE A 209 -10.27 -14.35 -10.15
N TYR A 210 -9.19 -13.62 -10.47
CA TYR A 210 -8.12 -14.10 -11.35
C TYR A 210 -7.55 -15.44 -10.87
N THR A 211 -7.38 -15.60 -9.56
CA THR A 211 -6.86 -16.82 -8.96
C THR A 211 -7.86 -17.99 -9.09
N LEU A 212 -9.15 -17.75 -8.86
CA LEU A 212 -10.21 -18.76 -8.97
C LEU A 212 -10.50 -19.16 -10.42
N PHE A 213 -10.28 -18.26 -11.38
CA PHE A 213 -10.38 -18.55 -12.81
C PHE A 213 -9.35 -19.57 -13.32
N LYS A 214 -8.36 -19.92 -12.50
CA LYS A 214 -7.39 -21.00 -12.79
C LYS A 214 -7.82 -22.37 -12.26
N ALA A 215 -8.86 -22.43 -11.43
CA ALA A 215 -9.37 -23.70 -10.96
C ALA A 215 -9.93 -24.50 -12.16
N PRO A 216 -9.53 -25.76 -12.35
CA PRO A 216 -9.85 -26.54 -13.56
C PRO A 216 -11.32 -26.99 -13.61
N ALA A 217 -11.95 -27.20 -12.44
CA ALA A 217 -13.33 -27.67 -12.36
C ALA A 217 -14.29 -26.51 -12.03
N LEU A 218 -15.31 -26.31 -12.87
CA LEU A 218 -16.30 -25.26 -12.73
C LEU A 218 -17.05 -25.34 -11.38
N ALA A 219 -17.42 -26.53 -10.94
CA ALA A 219 -18.10 -26.74 -9.65
C ALA A 219 -17.22 -26.31 -8.45
N LYS A 220 -15.91 -26.61 -8.49
CA LYS A 220 -14.97 -26.16 -7.45
C LYS A 220 -14.80 -24.64 -7.47
N ARG A 221 -14.74 -24.05 -8.66
CA ARG A 221 -14.66 -22.58 -8.84
C ARG A 221 -15.84 -21.90 -8.15
N TRP A 222 -17.08 -22.28 -8.50
CA TRP A 222 -18.27 -21.67 -7.92
C TRP A 222 -18.37 -21.90 -6.41
N ARG A 223 -18.03 -23.10 -5.92
CA ARG A 223 -17.96 -23.36 -4.47
C ARG A 223 -17.05 -22.37 -3.76
N PHE A 224 -15.83 -22.14 -4.27
CA PHE A 224 -14.88 -21.25 -3.63
C PHE A 224 -15.23 -19.77 -3.80
N VAL A 225 -15.81 -19.38 -4.95
CA VAL A 225 -16.40 -18.04 -5.11
C VAL A 225 -17.48 -17.81 -4.06
N SER A 226 -18.44 -18.72 -3.91
CA SER A 226 -19.52 -18.56 -2.92
C SER A 226 -19.01 -18.49 -1.48
N VAL A 227 -18.03 -19.33 -1.13
CA VAL A 227 -17.45 -19.33 0.23
C VAL A 227 -16.64 -18.05 0.50
N TRP A 228 -15.88 -17.57 -0.48
CA TRP A 228 -15.17 -16.29 -0.40
C TRP A 228 -16.17 -15.13 -0.27
N SER A 229 -17.19 -15.08 -1.13
CA SER A 229 -18.23 -14.05 -1.10
C SER A 229 -18.97 -14.04 0.23
N LEU A 230 -19.30 -15.20 0.78
CA LEU A 230 -19.93 -15.31 2.10
C LEU A 230 -19.03 -14.70 3.19
N GLY A 231 -17.74 -15.04 3.23
CA GLY A 231 -16.80 -14.48 4.21
C GLY A 231 -16.66 -12.95 4.08
N ALA A 232 -16.62 -12.43 2.85
CA ALA A 232 -16.54 -10.99 2.60
C ALA A 232 -17.82 -10.26 3.00
N VAL A 233 -18.98 -10.78 2.59
CA VAL A 233 -20.30 -10.20 2.90
C VAL A 233 -20.56 -10.20 4.39
N LEU A 234 -20.27 -11.29 5.11
CA LEU A 234 -20.53 -11.37 6.56
C LEU A 234 -19.83 -10.26 7.35
N LEU A 235 -18.61 -9.88 6.96
CA LEU A 235 -17.90 -8.80 7.62
C LEU A 235 -18.27 -7.42 7.06
N TYR A 236 -18.48 -7.31 5.75
CA TYR A 236 -18.71 -6.03 5.11
C TYR A 236 -20.15 -5.52 5.27
N SER A 237 -21.15 -6.41 5.19
CA SER A 237 -22.57 -6.06 5.10
C SER A 237 -23.15 -5.23 6.25
N PRO A 238 -22.66 -5.29 7.51
CA PRO A 238 -23.19 -4.45 8.58
C PRO A 238 -23.13 -2.95 8.23
N TRP A 239 -22.12 -2.52 7.47
CA TRP A 239 -21.93 -1.13 7.10
C TRP A 239 -22.98 -0.60 6.10
N PRO A 240 -23.16 -1.17 4.90
CA PRO A 240 -24.21 -0.75 3.98
C PRO A 240 -25.61 -0.96 4.56
N LEU A 241 -25.84 -2.00 5.37
CA LEU A 241 -27.11 -2.19 6.07
C LEU A 241 -27.39 -1.09 7.08
N ARG A 242 -26.39 -0.61 7.83
CA ARG A 242 -26.52 0.57 8.68
C ARG A 242 -26.83 1.79 7.84
N ASN A 243 -26.12 2.01 6.75
CA ASN A 243 -26.32 3.20 5.92
C ASN A 243 -27.71 3.24 5.30
N ALA A 244 -28.23 2.11 4.81
CA ALA A 244 -29.60 2.01 4.30
C ALA A 244 -30.65 2.33 5.36
N ARG A 245 -30.43 1.92 6.61
CA ARG A 245 -31.36 2.22 7.72
C ARG A 245 -31.28 3.66 8.21
N VAL A 246 -30.09 4.26 8.22
CA VAL A 246 -29.85 5.60 8.79
C VAL A 246 -30.12 6.70 7.78
N PHE A 247 -29.72 6.52 6.53
CA PHE A 247 -29.85 7.54 5.48
C PHE A 247 -31.04 7.31 4.55
N HIS A 248 -31.71 6.15 4.67
CA HIS A 248 -32.75 5.73 3.71
C HIS A 248 -32.25 5.79 2.25
N ALA A 249 -30.95 5.55 2.06
CA ALA A 249 -30.25 5.67 0.77
C ALA A 249 -29.30 4.48 0.56
N CYS A 250 -29.09 4.10 -0.71
CA CYS A 250 -28.19 3.00 -1.07
C CYS A 250 -26.71 3.45 -1.05
N VAL A 251 -26.13 3.56 0.14
CA VAL A 251 -24.71 3.90 0.32
C VAL A 251 -23.91 2.64 0.66
N LEU A 252 -23.29 2.04 -0.37
CA LEU A 252 -22.53 0.80 -0.23
C LEU A 252 -21.21 0.99 0.54
N THR A 253 -20.48 2.07 0.23
CA THR A 253 -19.11 2.31 0.71
C THR A 253 -19.01 3.58 1.57
N ARG A 254 -18.94 4.76 0.96
CA ARG A 254 -18.88 6.06 1.64
C ARG A 254 -19.53 7.11 0.76
N THR A 255 -20.08 8.16 1.36
CA THR A 255 -20.82 9.22 0.65
C THR A 255 -19.91 10.26 0.00
N THR A 256 -18.64 10.33 0.39
CA THR A 256 -17.70 11.40 0.04
C THR A 256 -17.36 11.55 -1.44
N VAL A 257 -17.66 10.56 -2.28
CA VAL A 257 -17.21 10.56 -3.69
C VAL A 257 -17.63 11.84 -4.43
N GLY A 258 -18.84 12.36 -4.19
CA GLY A 258 -19.30 13.60 -4.83
C GLY A 258 -18.45 14.82 -4.49
N LEU A 259 -18.12 15.01 -3.21
CA LEU A 259 -17.23 16.08 -2.75
C LEU A 259 -15.81 15.90 -3.30
N GLU A 260 -15.28 14.68 -3.29
CA GLU A 260 -13.93 14.37 -3.80
C GLU A 260 -13.80 14.65 -5.30
N LEU A 261 -14.86 14.39 -6.06
CA LEU A 261 -14.95 14.76 -7.48
C LEU A 261 -15.01 16.27 -7.67
N TRP A 262 -15.80 16.99 -6.87
CA TRP A 262 -15.89 18.45 -6.99
C TRP A 262 -14.57 19.15 -6.65
N MET A 263 -13.90 18.74 -5.58
CA MET A 263 -12.57 19.28 -5.22
C MET A 263 -11.55 19.05 -6.33
N GLY A 264 -11.67 17.92 -7.03
CA GLY A 264 -10.84 17.61 -8.18
C GLY A 264 -11.19 18.44 -9.40
N ASN A 265 -12.47 18.68 -9.68
CA ASN A 265 -12.95 19.08 -11.00
C ASN A 265 -13.84 20.32 -10.89
N ASN A 266 -13.18 21.47 -10.71
CA ASN A 266 -13.79 22.80 -10.71
C ASN A 266 -12.83 23.80 -11.40
N GLU A 267 -13.26 25.05 -11.56
CA GLU A 267 -12.51 26.10 -12.25
C GLU A 267 -11.13 26.39 -11.65
N HIS A 268 -10.97 26.17 -10.35
CA HIS A 268 -9.72 26.41 -9.61
C HIS A 268 -8.89 25.14 -9.41
N ALA A 269 -9.30 24.01 -9.99
CA ALA A 269 -8.62 22.74 -9.82
C ALA A 269 -7.19 22.79 -10.37
N THR A 270 -6.21 22.58 -9.48
CA THR A 270 -4.80 22.51 -9.85
C THR A 270 -4.32 21.07 -10.06
N GLY A 271 -5.15 20.09 -9.70
CA GLY A 271 -4.83 18.67 -9.61
C GLY A 271 -4.18 18.26 -8.27
N PHE A 272 -4.07 19.18 -7.32
CA PHE A 272 -3.76 18.90 -5.91
C PHE A 272 -5.06 18.78 -5.12
N LEU A 273 -5.00 18.19 -3.92
CA LEU A 273 -6.10 18.30 -2.97
C LEU A 273 -6.20 19.75 -2.48
N ASP A 274 -7.35 20.37 -2.69
CA ASP A 274 -7.68 21.66 -2.09
C ASP A 274 -8.47 21.44 -0.81
N THR A 275 -7.80 21.59 0.33
CA THR A 275 -8.44 21.38 1.62
C THR A 275 -9.40 22.50 2.01
N SER A 276 -9.34 23.66 1.35
CA SER A 276 -10.22 24.81 1.63
C SER A 276 -11.68 24.57 1.24
N LEU A 277 -11.95 23.48 0.50
CA LEU A 277 -13.30 23.06 0.11
C LEU A 277 -13.92 22.03 1.06
N PHE A 278 -13.20 21.56 2.09
CA PHE A 278 -13.79 20.68 3.10
C PHE A 278 -14.63 21.47 4.09
N PRO A 279 -15.80 20.95 4.50
CA PRO A 279 -16.59 21.52 5.59
C PRO A 279 -15.81 21.69 6.90
N THR A 280 -14.79 20.85 7.16
CA THR A 280 -13.88 20.98 8.31
C THR A 280 -13.17 22.34 8.35
N TYR A 281 -12.86 22.93 7.19
CA TYR A 281 -12.06 24.15 7.06
C TYR A 281 -12.82 25.33 6.45
N ASN A 282 -14.07 25.12 6.02
CA ASN A 282 -14.88 26.12 5.33
C ASN A 282 -16.28 26.22 5.94
N GLN A 283 -16.53 27.34 6.60
CA GLN A 283 -17.79 27.58 7.32
C GLN A 283 -19.00 27.64 6.38
N ALA A 284 -18.84 28.12 5.14
CA ALA A 284 -19.93 28.15 4.17
C ALA A 284 -20.31 26.73 3.72
N GLU A 285 -19.31 25.89 3.43
CA GLU A 285 -19.54 24.48 3.08
C GLU A 285 -20.14 23.69 4.25
N LEU A 286 -19.73 24.00 5.48
CA LEU A 286 -20.31 23.40 6.68
C LEU A 286 -21.75 23.84 6.92
N ALA A 287 -22.09 25.11 6.65
CA ALA A 287 -23.46 25.60 6.72
C ALA A 287 -24.35 24.93 5.66
N ASP A 288 -23.86 24.80 4.42
CA ASP A 288 -24.57 24.12 3.33
C ASP A 288 -24.78 22.63 3.65
N TYR A 289 -23.74 21.95 4.15
CA TYR A 289 -23.82 20.56 4.61
C TYR A 289 -24.91 20.38 5.68
N ARG A 290 -25.00 21.29 6.65
CA ARG A 290 -26.01 21.25 7.71
C ARG A 290 -27.42 21.51 7.19
N ALA A 291 -27.56 22.44 6.25
CA ALA A 291 -28.86 22.80 5.67
C ALA A 291 -29.45 21.67 4.82
N ARG A 292 -28.61 20.97 4.05
CA ARG A 292 -29.03 19.89 3.13
C ARG A 292 -29.04 18.51 3.78
N GLY A 293 -28.15 18.28 4.75
CA GLY A 293 -27.81 16.94 5.19
C GLY A 293 -26.82 16.24 4.25
N GLU A 294 -26.23 15.13 4.72
CA GLU A 294 -25.10 14.49 4.04
C GLU A 294 -25.41 14.01 2.62
N ILE A 295 -26.54 13.32 2.44
CA ILE A 295 -26.88 12.70 1.15
C ILE A 295 -27.09 13.77 0.08
N ASP A 296 -27.90 14.78 0.38
CA ASP A 296 -28.22 15.84 -0.57
C ASP A 296 -27.02 16.75 -0.83
N TYR A 297 -26.21 17.05 0.18
CA TYR A 297 -24.94 17.77 0.00
C TYR A 297 -23.99 17.01 -0.93
N MET A 298 -23.79 15.72 -0.71
CA MET A 298 -22.87 14.92 -1.53
C MET A 298 -23.40 14.73 -2.96
N ALA A 299 -24.71 14.56 -3.12
CA ALA A 299 -25.36 14.53 -4.43
C ALA A 299 -25.20 15.88 -5.16
N HIS A 300 -25.39 17.00 -4.46
CA HIS A 300 -25.20 18.33 -5.01
C HIS A 300 -23.77 18.56 -5.50
N LYS A 301 -22.75 18.24 -4.69
CA LYS A 301 -21.34 18.34 -5.10
C LYS A 301 -21.00 17.40 -6.27
N GLY A 302 -21.56 16.20 -6.25
CA GLY A 302 -21.42 15.26 -7.37
C GLY A 302 -21.99 15.83 -8.67
N GLN A 303 -23.16 16.47 -8.62
CA GLN A 303 -23.78 17.12 -9.77
C GLN A 303 -22.93 18.30 -10.28
N MET A 304 -22.45 19.17 -9.39
CA MET A 304 -21.56 20.28 -9.76
C MET A 304 -20.31 19.78 -10.49
N ALA A 305 -19.70 18.69 -10.00
CA ALA A 305 -18.54 18.08 -10.65
C ALA A 305 -18.89 17.50 -12.02
N ALA A 306 -20.03 16.81 -12.13
CA ALA A 306 -20.50 16.26 -13.40
C ALA A 306 -20.76 17.37 -14.43
N ASP A 307 -21.48 18.42 -14.05
CA ASP A 307 -21.79 19.57 -14.90
C ASP A 307 -20.51 20.24 -15.41
N PHE A 308 -19.53 20.44 -14.53
CA PHE A 308 -18.23 20.99 -14.90
C PHE A 308 -17.47 20.08 -15.87
N ILE A 309 -17.44 18.77 -15.63
CA ILE A 309 -16.77 17.79 -16.51
C ILE A 309 -17.44 17.76 -17.89
N HIS A 310 -18.77 17.83 -17.95
CA HIS A 310 -19.52 17.87 -19.20
C HIS A 310 -19.29 19.18 -19.97
N ALA A 311 -19.22 20.31 -19.28
CA ALA A 311 -18.92 21.60 -19.90
C ALA A 311 -17.45 21.72 -20.36
N HIS A 312 -16.52 21.06 -19.65
CA HIS A 312 -15.07 21.20 -19.87
C HIS A 312 -14.30 19.86 -19.94
N PRO A 313 -14.61 18.98 -20.91
CA PRO A 313 -14.00 17.64 -20.97
C PRO A 313 -12.49 17.66 -21.20
N SER A 314 -11.96 18.66 -21.94
CA SER A 314 -10.52 18.81 -22.17
C SER A 314 -9.76 19.17 -20.89
N ILE A 315 -10.35 19.99 -20.00
CA ILE A 315 -9.78 20.35 -18.70
C ILE A 315 -9.75 19.11 -17.81
N PHE A 316 -10.86 18.35 -17.76
CA PHE A 316 -10.92 17.10 -17.01
C PHE A 316 -9.83 16.12 -17.44
N LEU A 317 -9.68 15.85 -18.74
CA LEU A 317 -8.64 14.95 -19.26
C LEU A 317 -7.22 15.43 -18.92
N THR A 318 -6.97 16.74 -19.06
CA THR A 318 -5.66 17.34 -18.71
C THR A 318 -5.37 17.19 -17.22
N MET A 319 -6.35 17.44 -16.35
CA MET A 319 -6.19 17.28 -14.90
C MET A 319 -6.03 15.82 -14.49
N SER A 320 -6.75 14.90 -15.13
CA SER A 320 -6.56 13.47 -14.92
C SER A 320 -5.16 13.01 -15.32
N ALA A 321 -4.64 13.43 -16.48
CA ALA A 321 -3.26 13.12 -16.88
C ALA A 321 -2.23 13.68 -15.88
N ARG A 322 -2.45 14.90 -15.38
CA ARG A 322 -1.62 15.51 -14.34
C ARG A 322 -1.65 14.72 -13.03
N ARG A 323 -2.82 14.25 -12.59
CA ARG A 323 -2.97 13.39 -11.39
C ARG A 323 -2.30 12.04 -11.56
N VAL A 324 -2.41 11.41 -12.74
CA VAL A 324 -1.69 10.17 -13.08
C VAL A 324 -0.19 10.38 -12.92
N LEU A 325 0.36 11.45 -13.53
CA LEU A 325 1.78 11.77 -13.40
C LEU A 325 2.16 12.00 -11.93
N ARG A 326 1.38 12.78 -11.18
CA ARG A 326 1.65 13.10 -9.77
C ARG A 326 1.60 11.88 -8.86
N PHE A 327 0.63 10.99 -9.06
CA PHE A 327 0.52 9.72 -8.33
C PHE A 327 1.78 8.86 -8.55
N TRP A 328 2.20 8.70 -9.81
CA TRP A 328 3.32 7.83 -10.18
C TRP A 328 4.71 8.43 -9.95
N THR A 329 4.83 9.76 -9.91
CA THR A 329 6.09 10.45 -9.58
C THR A 329 6.19 10.86 -8.12
N GLY A 330 5.15 10.64 -7.32
CA GLY A 330 5.13 11.01 -5.91
C GLY A 330 5.04 12.51 -5.64
N THR A 331 4.67 13.30 -6.64
CA THR A 331 4.57 14.77 -6.59
C THR A 331 3.13 15.26 -6.33
N GLY A 332 2.28 14.39 -5.78
CA GLY A 332 0.86 14.67 -5.54
C GLY A 332 0.53 15.52 -4.32
N THR A 333 1.46 15.68 -3.37
CA THR A 333 1.23 16.55 -2.21
C THR A 333 1.78 17.94 -2.50
N SER A 334 0.97 18.98 -2.30
CA SER A 334 1.42 20.38 -2.42
C SER A 334 2.55 20.64 -1.43
N GLY A 335 3.64 21.27 -1.87
CA GLY A 335 4.85 21.43 -1.06
C GLY A 335 5.58 20.11 -0.73
N GLY A 336 5.36 19.05 -1.53
CA GLY A 336 5.98 17.75 -1.34
C GLY A 336 7.51 17.77 -1.41
N SER A 337 8.14 16.80 -0.73
CA SER A 337 9.60 16.67 -0.68
C SER A 337 10.17 16.08 -1.98
N VAL A 338 11.31 16.61 -2.45
CA VAL A 338 12.09 16.03 -3.55
C VAL A 338 12.45 14.56 -3.25
N LEU A 339 12.72 14.23 -1.98
CA LEU A 339 13.03 12.86 -1.57
C LEU A 339 11.86 11.89 -1.79
N PHE A 340 10.63 12.36 -1.66
CA PHE A 340 9.43 11.54 -1.90
C PHE A 340 9.26 11.31 -3.40
N GLY A 341 9.54 12.33 -4.21
CA GLY A 341 9.56 12.21 -5.66
C GLY A 341 10.62 11.25 -6.17
N LEU A 342 11.83 11.32 -5.60
CA LEU A 342 12.93 10.38 -5.89
C LEU A 342 12.57 8.95 -5.50
N HIS A 343 12.02 8.73 -4.30
CA HIS A 343 11.53 7.42 -3.86
C HIS A 343 10.48 6.84 -4.82
N ALA A 344 9.47 7.64 -5.17
CA ALA A 344 8.40 7.22 -6.06
C ALA A 344 8.92 6.92 -7.48
N THR A 345 9.79 7.75 -8.02
CA THR A 345 10.35 7.55 -9.36
C THR A 345 11.25 6.31 -9.40
N LEU A 346 12.10 6.12 -8.38
CA LEU A 346 12.99 4.97 -8.26
C LEU A 346 12.20 3.66 -8.16
N THR A 347 11.20 3.60 -7.28
CA THR A 347 10.35 2.41 -7.12
C THR A 347 9.52 2.11 -8.37
N LEU A 348 9.06 3.14 -9.08
CA LEU A 348 8.35 2.97 -10.34
C LEU A 348 9.26 2.38 -11.43
N ILE A 349 10.46 2.94 -11.62
CA ILE A 349 11.40 2.48 -12.66
C ILE A 349 11.84 1.04 -12.37
N LEU A 350 12.29 0.76 -11.13
CA LEU A 350 12.77 -0.58 -10.76
C LEU A 350 11.63 -1.60 -10.73
N GLY A 351 10.46 -1.21 -10.21
CA GLY A 351 9.27 -2.06 -10.19
C GLY A 351 8.75 -2.38 -11.59
N GLY A 352 8.70 -1.39 -12.49
CA GLY A 352 8.32 -1.58 -13.90
C GLY A 352 9.32 -2.45 -14.66
N PHE A 353 10.63 -2.23 -14.45
CA PHE A 353 11.65 -3.07 -15.06
C PHE A 353 11.57 -4.53 -14.56
N GLY A 354 11.40 -4.73 -13.25
CA GLY A 354 11.27 -6.07 -12.70
C GLY A 354 9.97 -6.76 -13.12
N LEU A 355 8.87 -6.03 -13.30
CA LEU A 355 7.63 -6.55 -13.90
C LEU A 355 7.88 -7.05 -15.34
N ALA A 356 8.61 -6.27 -16.16
CA ALA A 356 8.97 -6.68 -17.52
C ALA A 356 9.84 -7.95 -17.52
N LEU A 357 10.79 -8.08 -16.60
CA LEU A 357 11.60 -9.30 -16.44
C LEU A 357 10.76 -10.51 -16.03
N LEU A 358 9.78 -10.35 -15.13
CA LEU A 358 8.86 -11.44 -14.76
C LEU A 358 7.96 -11.86 -15.92
N TRP A 359 7.52 -10.91 -16.73
CA TRP A 359 6.76 -11.18 -17.94
C TRP A 359 7.56 -12.00 -18.96
N GLN A 360 8.81 -11.61 -19.20
CA GLN A 360 9.74 -12.32 -20.09
C GLN A 360 10.13 -13.71 -19.54
N GLY A 361 10.33 -13.83 -18.23
CA GLY A 361 10.69 -15.09 -17.56
C GLY A 361 9.54 -16.08 -17.36
N ALA A 362 8.43 -15.91 -18.08
CA ALA A 362 7.23 -16.75 -18.02
C ALA A 362 6.58 -16.90 -16.63
N ARG A 363 6.85 -16.00 -15.68
CA ARG A 363 6.23 -15.97 -14.34
C ARG A 363 4.92 -15.16 -14.35
N ARG A 364 4.05 -15.43 -15.33
CA ARG A 364 2.81 -14.67 -15.60
C ARG A 364 1.88 -14.62 -14.40
N ASP A 365 1.86 -15.68 -13.61
CA ASP A 365 1.00 -15.81 -12.44
C ASP A 365 1.29 -14.76 -11.37
N ILE A 366 2.55 -14.63 -10.99
CA ILE A 366 3.00 -13.65 -10.01
C ILE A 366 2.91 -12.24 -10.61
N CYS A 367 3.31 -12.09 -11.88
CA CYS A 367 3.24 -10.84 -12.61
C CYS A 367 1.83 -10.24 -12.59
N LEU A 368 0.81 -11.01 -12.98
CA LEU A 368 -0.58 -10.53 -13.04
C LEU A 368 -1.16 -10.28 -11.64
N THR A 369 -0.82 -11.12 -10.65
CA THR A 369 -1.26 -10.91 -9.26
C THR A 369 -0.76 -9.56 -8.70
N MET A 370 0.49 -9.19 -9.03
CA MET A 370 1.08 -7.91 -8.60
C MET A 370 0.66 -6.74 -9.50
N LEU A 371 0.31 -6.98 -10.76
CA LEU A 371 -0.13 -5.94 -11.69
C LEU A 371 -1.52 -5.40 -11.35
N ILE A 372 -2.45 -6.26 -10.91
CA ILE A 372 -3.84 -5.87 -10.63
C ILE A 372 -3.93 -4.68 -9.64
N PRO A 373 -3.28 -4.70 -8.46
CA PRO A 373 -3.27 -3.55 -7.57
C PRO A 373 -2.74 -2.26 -8.22
N LEU A 374 -1.70 -2.37 -9.06
CA LEU A 374 -1.09 -1.21 -9.71
C LEU A 374 -2.01 -0.56 -10.76
N LEU A 375 -2.88 -1.35 -11.40
CA LEU A 375 -3.80 -0.84 -12.42
C LEU A 375 -5.12 -0.34 -11.83
N VAL A 376 -5.62 -1.03 -10.79
CA VAL A 376 -7.01 -0.83 -10.34
C VAL A 376 -7.11 0.11 -9.15
N PHE A 377 -6.22 -0.02 -8.16
CA PHE A 377 -6.28 0.79 -6.95
C PHE A 377 -6.14 2.30 -7.23
N PRO A 378 -5.28 2.77 -8.16
CA PRO A 378 -5.11 4.19 -8.39
C PRO A 378 -6.28 4.91 -9.07
N LEU A 379 -7.21 4.17 -9.71
CA LEU A 379 -8.22 4.75 -10.61
C LEU A 379 -9.07 5.86 -9.98
N PRO A 380 -9.59 5.74 -8.74
CA PRO A 380 -10.36 6.82 -8.12
C PRO A 380 -9.55 8.12 -8.02
N TYR A 381 -8.25 8.02 -7.74
CA TYR A 381 -7.35 9.16 -7.54
C TYR A 381 -6.95 9.84 -8.86
N TYR A 382 -7.16 9.19 -10.01
CA TYR A 382 -6.98 9.82 -11.32
C TYR A 382 -8.11 10.80 -11.66
N ILE A 383 -9.30 10.60 -11.09
CA ILE A 383 -10.47 11.43 -11.37
C ILE A 383 -10.82 12.40 -10.24
N THR A 384 -10.33 12.18 -9.02
CA THR A 384 -10.52 13.11 -7.89
C THR A 384 -9.27 13.97 -7.67
N HIS A 385 -8.29 13.48 -6.93
CA HIS A 385 -7.02 14.13 -6.65
C HIS A 385 -5.99 13.08 -6.22
N ALA A 386 -4.71 13.40 -6.39
CA ALA A 386 -3.62 12.49 -6.10
C ALA A 386 -2.81 13.04 -4.92
N GLU A 387 -2.97 12.50 -3.72
CA GLU A 387 -2.04 12.72 -2.61
C GLU A 387 -0.99 11.61 -2.54
N PHE A 388 0.21 11.94 -2.06
CA PHE A 388 1.30 10.96 -1.92
C PHE A 388 0.90 9.76 -1.04
N ARG A 389 0.07 9.98 0.00
CA ARG A 389 -0.38 8.91 0.91
C ARG A 389 -1.15 7.79 0.22
N TYR A 390 -1.85 8.08 -0.89
CA TYR A 390 -2.58 7.05 -1.64
C TYR A 390 -1.61 6.10 -2.34
N ARG A 391 -0.50 6.63 -2.87
CA ARG A 391 0.55 5.82 -3.50
C ARG A 391 1.18 4.82 -2.54
N LEU A 392 1.35 5.20 -1.26
CA LEU A 392 1.95 4.34 -0.23
C LEU A 392 1.23 2.98 -0.06
N VAL A 393 -0.03 2.89 -0.47
CA VAL A 393 -0.81 1.63 -0.45
C VAL A 393 -0.30 0.61 -1.47
N VAL A 394 0.26 1.07 -2.59
CA VAL A 394 0.79 0.21 -3.66
C VAL A 394 2.32 0.15 -3.71
N ASP A 395 3.02 1.01 -2.97
CA ASP A 395 4.48 0.97 -2.83
C ASP A 395 5.05 -0.39 -2.40
N PRO A 396 4.42 -1.18 -1.51
CA PRO A 396 4.92 -2.52 -1.18
C PRO A 396 4.96 -3.45 -2.40
N VAL A 397 3.96 -3.34 -3.28
CA VAL A 397 3.90 -4.13 -4.53
C VAL A 397 5.02 -3.73 -5.47
N LEU A 398 5.24 -2.42 -5.67
CA LEU A 398 6.37 -1.90 -6.46
C LEU A 398 7.71 -2.34 -5.88
N THR A 399 7.84 -2.33 -4.54
CA THR A 399 9.07 -2.73 -3.85
C THR A 399 9.39 -4.21 -4.05
N VAL A 400 8.39 -5.10 -3.98
CA VAL A 400 8.56 -6.52 -4.33
C VAL A 400 8.99 -6.66 -5.79
N LEU A 401 8.31 -5.97 -6.71
CA LEU A 401 8.60 -6.00 -8.14
C LEU A 401 9.98 -5.42 -8.49
N ALA A 402 10.59 -4.61 -7.63
CA ALA A 402 11.97 -4.13 -7.84
C ALA A 402 13.02 -5.25 -7.67
N ALA A 403 12.70 -6.36 -7.01
CA ALA A 403 13.68 -7.40 -6.73
C ALA A 403 14.25 -8.06 -7.99
N PRO A 404 13.47 -8.49 -9.00
CA PRO A 404 14.03 -8.97 -10.27
C PRO A 404 15.00 -8.00 -10.95
N ALA A 405 14.71 -6.69 -10.91
CA ALA A 405 15.58 -5.65 -11.46
C ALA A 405 16.91 -5.54 -10.69
N ILE A 406 16.87 -5.52 -9.36
CA ILE A 406 18.06 -5.51 -8.52
C ILE A 406 18.90 -6.79 -8.74
N ASN A 407 18.26 -7.95 -8.81
CA ASN A 407 18.93 -9.21 -9.10
C ASN A 407 19.65 -9.18 -10.47
N TRP A 408 19.02 -8.60 -11.50
CA TRP A 408 19.64 -8.43 -12.81
C TRP A 408 20.89 -7.54 -12.75
N LEU A 409 20.81 -6.40 -12.04
CA LEU A 409 21.93 -5.47 -11.85
C LEU A 409 23.10 -6.12 -11.11
N LEU A 410 22.82 -6.90 -10.06
CA LEU A 410 23.85 -7.61 -9.28
C LEU A 410 24.60 -8.65 -10.12
N ARG A 411 23.89 -9.41 -10.98
CA ARG A 411 24.52 -10.43 -11.84
C ARG A 411 25.40 -9.82 -12.92
N LYS A 412 24.93 -8.74 -13.57
CA LYS A 412 25.70 -8.07 -14.63
C LYS A 412 27.05 -7.56 -14.09
N ARG A 413 27.04 -7.00 -12.87
CA ARG A 413 28.28 -6.55 -12.19
C ARG A 413 29.25 -7.69 -11.92
N TRP A 414 28.77 -8.87 -11.54
CA TRP A 414 29.63 -10.03 -11.30
C TRP A 414 30.24 -10.59 -12.58
N GLN A 415 29.46 -10.69 -13.67
CA GLN A 415 29.98 -11.12 -14.97
C GLN A 415 31.04 -10.14 -15.49
N SER A 416 30.77 -8.82 -15.41
CA SER A 416 31.74 -7.79 -15.79
C SER A 416 32.99 -7.83 -14.91
N ALA A 417 32.88 -7.94 -13.58
CA ALA A 417 34.04 -8.01 -12.69
C ALA A 417 34.89 -9.27 -12.91
N GLY A 418 34.28 -10.41 -13.25
CA GLY A 418 35.00 -11.63 -13.63
C GLY A 418 35.80 -11.48 -14.93
N THR A 419 35.27 -10.75 -15.91
CA THR A 419 36.02 -10.38 -17.13
C THR A 419 37.16 -9.38 -16.88
N TRP A 420 37.03 -8.47 -15.90
CA TRP A 420 38.14 -7.59 -15.49
C TRP A 420 39.26 -8.36 -14.77
N ALA A 421 38.91 -9.31 -13.90
CA ALA A 421 39.90 -10.14 -13.19
C ALA A 421 40.65 -11.11 -14.12
N THR A 422 40.00 -11.63 -15.16
CA THR A 422 40.65 -12.49 -16.17
C THR A 422 41.53 -11.68 -17.14
N ASN A 423 41.19 -10.42 -17.43
CA ASN A 423 42.02 -9.55 -18.28
C ASN A 423 43.23 -8.91 -17.56
N ILE A 424 43.33 -9.00 -16.23
CA ILE A 424 44.50 -8.52 -15.46
C ILE A 424 45.55 -9.64 -15.27
N ALA A 425 45.24 -10.88 -15.63
CA ALA A 425 46.18 -12.01 -15.52
C ALA A 425 46.42 -12.79 -16.84
N PRO A 426 47.03 -12.18 -17.88
CA PRO A 426 47.80 -12.95 -18.86
C PRO A 426 49.29 -12.60 -18.93
N GLY A 427 49.89 -11.99 -17.88
CA GLY A 427 51.27 -11.48 -17.96
C GLY A 427 52.30 -11.94 -16.92
N ALA A 428 51.91 -12.49 -15.77
CA ALA A 428 52.83 -12.58 -14.62
C ALA A 428 53.38 -13.98 -14.27
N LEU A 429 53.04 -15.04 -15.00
CA LEU A 429 53.46 -16.41 -14.65
C LEU A 429 54.27 -17.15 -15.72
N GLN A 430 54.75 -16.47 -16.76
CA GLN A 430 55.48 -17.12 -17.87
C GLN A 430 56.87 -16.54 -18.15
N ARG A 431 57.52 -15.92 -17.15
CA ARG A 431 58.91 -15.42 -17.26
C ARG A 431 59.88 -15.88 -16.17
N SER A 432 59.58 -16.96 -15.44
CA SER A 432 60.50 -17.51 -14.41
C SER A 432 61.01 -18.92 -14.69
N SER A 433 60.55 -19.62 -15.72
CA SER A 433 60.98 -21.02 -16.00
C SER A 433 61.84 -21.19 -17.26
N ALA A 434 62.21 -20.12 -17.96
CA ALA A 434 62.95 -20.20 -19.23
C ALA A 434 64.36 -19.57 -19.17
N ALA A 435 64.96 -19.42 -17.99
CA ALA A 435 66.29 -18.80 -17.83
C ALA A 435 67.28 -19.61 -16.98
N MET A 436 67.09 -20.93 -16.84
CA MET A 436 68.01 -21.80 -16.08
C MET A 436 68.44 -23.10 -16.79
N GLU A 437 68.19 -23.24 -18.09
CA GLU A 437 68.71 -24.35 -18.90
C GLU A 437 69.29 -23.82 -20.20
N GLU A 438 70.54 -23.32 -20.15
CA GLU A 438 71.53 -23.40 -21.23
C GLU A 438 72.76 -22.59 -20.84
N LYS A 439 73.81 -23.26 -20.35
CA LYS A 439 75.23 -22.95 -20.65
C LYS A 439 76.17 -23.98 -19.99
N SER A 440 76.50 -25.00 -20.76
CA SER A 440 77.80 -25.68 -20.79
C SER A 440 77.77 -26.62 -22.01
N PRO A 441 78.65 -26.43 -23.01
CA PRO A 441 79.87 -27.23 -22.98
C PRO A 441 81.15 -26.56 -23.51
N ASN A 442 82.26 -27.17 -23.07
CA ASN A 442 83.68 -27.04 -23.43
C ASN A 442 84.52 -26.00 -22.68
#